data_AF-A0A3P5Z7E7-F1
#
_entry.id   AF-A0A3P5Z7E7-F1
#
_cell.length_a   1.000
_cell.length_b   1.000
_cell.length_c   1.000
_cell.angle_alpha   90.00
_cell.angle_beta   90.00
_cell.angle_gamma   90.00
#
_symmetry.space_group_name_H-M   'P 1'
#
loop_
_entity.id
_entity.type
_entity.pdbx_description
1 polymer ?
#
loop_
_entity_poly.entity_id
_entity_poly.type
_entity_poly.pdbx_seq_one_letter_code
_entity_poly.pdbx_strand_id
1 'polypeptide(L)'
;MRSEEVVSNGRMVLIFKGRNASDPLYRESCHYWSLLTDSLLDLVSEGIVKESDVDSFNLPFYDAGEEEVREIVQKEGSFEINIIETHEHLVPYKDSEEDDDETCRLKFGEMMASRKRSITVTMLVAHFGDAIIDRLFEKYDTTQPSTTLLQEAATKRPSTLSYR
;
A
#
# COMPACT_ATOMS: atom_id res chain seq x y z
N MET A 1 20.47 1.79 -18.59
CA MET A 1 19.85 2.78 -17.68
C MET A 1 18.93 3.68 -18.51
N ARG A 2 17.89 4.33 -17.96
CA ARG A 2 16.95 5.08 -18.83
C ARG A 2 17.59 6.25 -19.58
N SER A 3 18.63 6.87 -19.02
CA SER A 3 19.37 7.96 -19.66
C SER A 3 20.06 7.57 -20.97
N GLU A 4 20.40 6.29 -21.14
CA GLU A 4 21.03 5.75 -22.35
C GLU A 4 20.00 5.43 -23.45
N GLU A 5 18.74 5.23 -23.07
CA GLU A 5 17.64 4.83 -23.96
C GLU A 5 16.82 6.05 -24.42
N VAL A 6 16.72 7.08 -23.58
CA VAL A 6 15.96 8.29 -23.85
C VAL A 6 16.76 9.22 -24.75
N VAL A 7 16.17 9.64 -25.87
CA VAL A 7 16.79 10.60 -26.79
C VAL A 7 17.04 11.95 -26.12
N SER A 8 17.98 12.73 -26.65
CA SER A 8 18.24 14.10 -26.18
C SER A 8 16.94 14.94 -26.19
N ASN A 9 16.67 15.65 -25.09
CA ASN A 9 15.43 16.39 -24.82
C ASN A 9 14.15 15.52 -24.73
N GLY A 10 14.28 14.20 -24.66
CA GLY A 10 13.19 13.28 -24.39
C GLY A 10 12.61 13.49 -22.98
N ARG A 11 11.34 13.13 -22.80
CA ARG A 11 10.62 13.27 -21.53
C ARG A 11 10.18 11.90 -21.01
N MET A 12 10.06 11.80 -19.70
CA MET A 12 9.53 10.64 -19.01
C MET A 12 8.41 11.06 -18.08
N VAL A 13 7.37 10.24 -17.99
CA VAL A 13 6.30 10.38 -17.00
C VAL A 13 6.31 9.12 -16.16
N LEU A 14 6.45 9.26 -14.86
CA LEU A 14 6.46 8.17 -13.89
C LEU A 14 5.30 8.34 -12.92
N ILE A 15 4.56 7.26 -12.67
CA ILE A 15 3.48 7.20 -11.69
C ILE A 15 3.75 5.98 -10.82
N PHE A 16 3.88 6.21 -9.51
CA PHE A 16 4.12 5.17 -8.52
C PHE A 16 3.47 5.56 -7.20
N LYS A 17 3.26 4.57 -6.33
CA LYS A 17 2.77 4.82 -4.97
C LYS A 17 3.90 5.43 -4.15
N GLY A 18 3.60 6.52 -3.45
CA GLY A 18 4.51 7.19 -2.53
C GLY A 18 3.86 7.41 -1.18
N ARG A 19 4.53 8.20 -0.34
CA ARG A 19 4.04 8.62 0.98
C ARG A 19 4.09 10.14 1.13
N ASN A 20 3.07 10.70 1.77
CA ASN A 20 3.02 12.12 2.14
C ASN A 20 3.70 12.39 3.50
N ALA A 21 3.77 11.37 4.36
CA ALA A 21 4.39 11.49 5.67
C ALA A 21 5.91 11.47 5.57
N SER A 22 6.58 12.32 6.35
CA SER A 22 8.04 12.37 6.47
C SER A 22 8.63 11.13 7.16
N ASP A 23 7.86 10.47 8.02
CA ASP A 23 8.22 9.19 8.64
C ASP A 23 7.83 8.00 7.73
N PRO A 24 8.78 7.15 7.29
CA PRO A 24 8.49 5.95 6.50
C PRO A 24 7.59 4.94 7.21
N LEU A 25 7.56 4.98 8.55
CA LEU A 25 6.75 4.08 9.38
C LEU A 25 5.34 4.61 9.63
N TYR A 26 4.99 5.78 9.10
CA TYR A 26 3.69 6.38 9.31
C TYR A 26 2.57 5.52 8.70
N ARG A 27 1.57 5.23 9.53
CA ARG A 27 0.63 4.12 9.35
C ARG A 27 -0.36 4.24 8.19
N GLU A 28 -0.51 5.42 7.58
CA GLU A 28 -1.47 5.60 6.48
C GLU A 28 -1.12 4.78 5.23
N SER A 29 0.16 4.52 4.96
CA SER A 29 0.60 3.77 3.77
C SER A 29 0.67 2.25 3.97
N CYS A 30 0.85 1.81 5.23
CA CYS A 30 1.23 0.44 5.61
C CYS A 30 0.05 -0.42 6.13
N HIS A 31 -1.12 0.17 6.37
CA HIS A 31 -2.24 -0.53 7.02
C HIS A 31 -2.65 -1.85 6.33
N TYR A 32 -2.64 -1.90 5.00
CA TYR A 32 -2.98 -3.14 4.28
C TYR A 32 -1.88 -4.20 4.31
N TRP A 33 -0.62 -3.78 4.45
CA TRP A 33 0.49 -4.73 4.59
C TRP A 33 0.55 -5.29 6.00
N SER A 34 0.19 -4.51 7.03
CA SER A 34 0.04 -5.06 8.38
C SER A 34 -1.02 -6.14 8.47
N LEU A 35 -2.16 -6.01 7.76
CA LEU A 35 -3.18 -7.07 7.70
C LEU A 35 -2.63 -8.38 7.09
N LEU A 36 -1.74 -8.27 6.09
CA LEU A 36 -1.06 -9.43 5.53
C LEU A 36 -0.11 -10.09 6.54
N THR A 37 0.64 -9.28 7.29
CA THR A 37 1.49 -9.76 8.38
C THR A 37 0.65 -10.45 9.46
N ASP A 38 -0.45 -9.86 9.90
CA ASP A 38 -1.34 -10.44 10.89
C ASP A 38 -1.90 -11.79 10.42
N SER A 39 -2.32 -11.87 9.15
CA SER A 39 -2.81 -13.12 8.54
C SER A 39 -1.73 -14.21 8.46
N LEU A 40 -0.48 -13.84 8.21
CA LEU A 40 0.65 -14.78 8.24
C LEU A 40 0.94 -15.28 9.66
N LEU A 41 0.90 -14.39 10.66
CA LEU A 41 1.10 -14.75 12.06
C LEU A 41 -0.01 -15.67 12.59
N ASP A 42 -1.24 -15.48 12.13
CA ASP A 42 -2.33 -16.40 12.40
C ASP A 42 -2.03 -17.82 11.86
N LEU A 43 -1.49 -17.94 10.63
CA LEU A 43 -1.08 -19.23 10.07
C LEU A 43 0.10 -19.85 10.81
N VAL A 44 0.98 -19.04 11.40
CA VAL A 44 2.03 -19.51 12.30
C VAL A 44 1.43 -20.09 13.58
N SER A 45 0.43 -19.41 14.17
CA SER A 45 -0.26 -19.90 15.37
C SER A 45 -0.97 -21.24 15.14
N GLU A 46 -1.43 -21.48 13.92
CA GLU A 46 -2.07 -22.72 13.47
C GLU A 46 -1.05 -23.81 13.05
N GLY A 47 0.25 -23.51 13.06
CA GLY A 47 1.33 -24.45 12.73
C GLY A 47 1.47 -24.76 11.24
N ILE A 48 0.89 -23.94 10.36
CA ILE A 48 0.88 -24.13 8.90
C ILE A 48 2.11 -23.49 8.26
N VAL A 49 2.51 -22.35 8.80
CA VAL A 49 3.70 -21.59 8.39
C VAL A 49 4.68 -21.56 9.55
N LYS A 50 5.98 -21.61 9.27
CA LYS A 50 7.00 -21.43 10.31
C LYS A 50 7.24 -19.94 10.54
N GLU A 51 7.39 -19.55 11.80
CA GLU A 51 7.74 -18.18 12.17
C GLU A 51 9.01 -17.69 11.45
N SER A 52 10.04 -18.53 11.34
CA SER A 52 11.27 -18.23 10.60
C SER A 52 11.05 -17.90 9.12
N ASP A 53 10.03 -18.49 8.50
CA ASP A 53 9.71 -18.24 7.10
C ASP A 53 9.04 -16.86 6.96
N VAL A 54 8.27 -16.43 7.96
CA VAL A 54 7.70 -15.07 8.03
C VAL A 54 8.80 -14.04 8.28
N ASP A 55 9.70 -14.29 9.24
CA ASP A 55 10.79 -13.36 9.59
C ASP A 55 11.78 -13.11 8.44
N SER A 56 11.96 -14.11 7.58
CA SER A 56 12.84 -14.01 6.41
C SER A 56 12.16 -13.38 5.19
N PHE A 57 10.83 -13.23 5.21
CA PHE A 57 10.07 -12.67 4.10
C PHE A 57 9.96 -11.15 4.22
N ASN A 58 10.46 -10.44 3.22
CA ASN A 58 10.25 -8.99 3.08
C ASN A 58 9.56 -8.69 1.75
N LEU A 59 8.55 -7.84 1.78
CA LEU A 59 7.94 -7.33 0.55
C LEU A 59 8.90 -6.35 -0.14
N PRO A 60 9.19 -6.50 -1.44
CA PRO A 60 10.08 -5.61 -2.19
C PRO A 60 9.31 -4.35 -2.60
N PHE A 61 8.70 -3.71 -1.63
CA PHE A 61 7.79 -2.60 -1.83
C PHE A 61 8.23 -1.44 -0.96
N TYR A 62 8.41 -0.28 -1.58
CA TYR A 62 8.87 0.92 -0.91
C TYR A 62 8.03 2.10 -1.38
N ASP A 63 7.38 2.78 -0.44
CA ASP A 63 6.65 4.01 -0.68
C ASP A 63 7.60 5.20 -0.49
N ALA A 64 8.17 5.71 -1.57
CA ALA A 64 9.10 6.84 -1.51
C ALA A 64 8.38 8.15 -1.17
N GLY A 65 9.02 9.00 -0.38
CA GLY A 65 8.59 10.39 -0.18
C GLY A 65 8.98 11.29 -1.36
N GLU A 66 8.29 12.42 -1.53
CA GLU A 66 8.63 13.37 -2.60
C GLU A 66 10.09 13.84 -2.51
N GLU A 67 10.57 14.15 -1.30
CA GLU A 67 11.94 14.58 -1.04
C GLU A 67 12.97 13.52 -1.46
N GLU A 68 12.74 12.26 -1.10
CA GLU A 68 13.62 11.14 -1.49
C GLU A 68 13.71 10.98 -3.00
N VAL A 69 12.58 11.13 -3.70
CA VAL A 69 12.55 11.08 -5.17
C VAL A 69 13.37 12.23 -5.76
N ARG A 70 13.22 13.47 -5.23
CA ARG A 70 14.00 14.63 -5.68
C ARG A 70 15.49 14.42 -5.45
N GLU A 71 15.88 13.95 -4.28
CA GLU A 71 17.28 13.68 -3.94
C GLU A 71 17.90 12.64 -4.88
N ILE A 72 17.21 11.53 -5.15
CA ILE A 72 17.73 10.47 -6.02
C ILE A 72 17.89 10.97 -7.45
N VAL A 73 16.92 11.69 -7.99
CA VAL A 73 17.01 12.23 -9.36
C VAL A 73 18.14 13.25 -9.47
N GLN A 74 18.29 14.15 -8.49
CA GLN A 74 19.38 15.13 -8.46
C GLN A 74 20.76 14.45 -8.34
N LYS A 75 20.86 13.41 -7.50
CA LYS A 75 22.10 12.65 -7.29
C LYS A 75 22.49 11.85 -8.53
N GLU A 76 21.53 11.32 -9.26
CA GLU A 76 21.78 10.59 -10.51
C GLU A 76 22.18 11.55 -11.64
N GLY A 77 21.46 12.67 -11.79
CA GLY A 77 21.89 13.81 -12.59
C GLY A 77 21.65 13.73 -14.10
N SER A 78 21.08 12.65 -14.63
CA SER A 78 20.76 12.54 -16.07
C SER A 78 19.42 13.18 -16.45
N PHE A 79 18.54 13.41 -15.48
CA PHE A 79 17.19 13.95 -15.70
C PHE A 79 16.92 15.18 -14.83
N GLU A 80 16.14 16.10 -15.37
CA GLU A 80 15.61 17.25 -14.63
C GLU A 80 14.12 17.03 -14.32
N ILE A 81 13.71 17.33 -13.09
CA ILE A 81 12.31 17.26 -12.69
C ILE A 81 11.59 18.52 -13.19
N ASN A 82 10.72 18.34 -14.18
CA ASN A 82 9.85 19.42 -14.65
C ASN A 82 8.62 19.62 -13.74
N ILE A 83 7.92 18.52 -13.43
CA ILE A 83 6.72 18.51 -12.59
C ILE A 83 6.79 17.29 -11.68
N ILE A 84 6.44 17.48 -10.41
CA ILE A 84 6.16 16.39 -9.48
C ILE A 84 4.95 16.82 -8.67
N GLU A 85 3.98 15.92 -8.58
CA GLU A 85 2.72 16.14 -7.89
C GLU A 85 2.38 14.89 -7.09
N THR A 86 1.92 15.11 -5.86
CA THR A 86 1.42 14.05 -4.98
C THR A 86 -0.09 14.15 -4.91
N HIS A 87 -0.77 13.05 -5.20
CA HIS A 87 -2.23 12.97 -5.12
C HIS A 87 -2.62 11.89 -4.12
N GLU A 88 -3.43 12.26 -3.13
CA GLU A 88 -4.02 11.27 -2.22
C GLU A 88 -5.07 10.46 -2.99
N HIS A 89 -4.76 9.18 -3.20
CA HIS A 89 -5.73 8.26 -3.75
C HIS A 89 -6.65 7.77 -2.63
N LEU A 90 -7.69 8.54 -2.34
CA LEU A 90 -8.81 8.06 -1.55
C LEU A 90 -9.48 6.95 -2.36
N VAL A 91 -9.35 5.70 -1.91
CA VAL A 91 -10.17 4.62 -2.48
C VAL A 91 -11.59 4.91 -2.02
N PRO A 92 -12.51 5.28 -2.93
CA PRO A 92 -13.81 5.79 -2.52
C PRO A 92 -14.60 4.67 -1.83
N TYR A 93 -14.65 4.75 -0.51
CA TYR A 93 -15.72 4.19 0.30
C TYR A 93 -16.83 5.25 0.21
N LYS A 94 -17.84 5.03 -0.65
CA LYS A 94 -18.77 6.05 -1.17
C LYS A 94 -19.14 7.22 -0.22
N ASP A 95 -19.23 8.41 -0.82
CA ASP A 95 -19.81 9.69 -0.36
C ASP A 95 -21.35 9.68 -0.13
N SER A 96 -22.02 8.53 -0.05
CA SER A 96 -23.48 8.53 0.16
C SER A 96 -23.79 8.49 1.66
N GLU A 97 -24.31 9.60 2.18
CA GLU A 97 -24.85 9.76 3.55
C GLU A 97 -26.07 8.85 3.84
N GLU A 98 -26.42 7.95 2.92
CA GLU A 98 -27.54 7.04 3.01
C GLU A 98 -27.00 5.61 2.80
N ASP A 99 -27.15 4.78 3.84
CA ASP A 99 -26.66 3.40 4.04
C ASP A 99 -25.23 3.21 4.55
N ASP A 100 -25.09 3.18 5.89
CA ASP A 100 -24.11 2.34 6.59
C ASP A 100 -24.47 0.85 6.37
N ASP A 101 -24.32 0.39 5.14
CA ASP A 101 -24.59 -1.00 4.76
C ASP A 101 -23.32 -1.83 5.00
N GLU A 102 -23.38 -2.70 6.01
CA GLU A 102 -22.38 -3.73 6.31
C GLU A 102 -21.92 -4.46 5.03
N THR A 103 -22.84 -4.68 4.08
CA THR A 103 -22.55 -5.29 2.78
C THR A 103 -21.58 -4.46 1.93
N CYS A 104 -21.61 -3.13 2.01
CA CYS A 104 -20.70 -2.25 1.27
C CYS A 104 -19.27 -2.32 1.84
N ARG A 105 -19.13 -2.46 3.17
CA ARG A 105 -17.83 -2.69 3.84
C ARG A 105 -17.20 -4.00 3.42
N LEU A 106 -18.00 -5.07 3.44
CA LEU A 106 -17.55 -6.40 3.03
C LEU A 106 -17.05 -6.38 1.58
N LYS A 107 -17.82 -5.81 0.65
CA LYS A 107 -17.41 -5.68 -0.76
C LYS A 107 -16.12 -4.88 -0.95
N PHE A 108 -15.92 -3.84 -0.14
CA PHE A 108 -14.67 -3.07 -0.18
C PHE A 108 -13.48 -3.88 0.33
N GLY A 109 -13.67 -4.63 1.43
CA GLY A 109 -12.68 -5.58 1.97
C GLY A 109 -12.26 -6.62 0.94
N GLU A 110 -13.25 -7.30 0.35
CA GLU A 110 -13.05 -8.32 -0.70
C GLU A 110 -12.27 -7.74 -1.91
N MET A 111 -12.65 -6.55 -2.37
CA MET A 111 -11.95 -5.86 -3.47
C MET A 111 -10.48 -5.58 -3.10
N MET A 112 -10.22 -5.09 -1.89
CA MET A 112 -8.87 -4.80 -1.41
C MET A 112 -8.04 -6.07 -1.21
N ALA A 113 -8.61 -7.13 -0.66
CA ALA A 113 -8.00 -8.45 -0.52
C ALA A 113 -7.61 -9.03 -1.88
N SER A 114 -8.54 -9.01 -2.84
CA SER A 114 -8.30 -9.47 -4.21
C SER A 114 -7.20 -8.67 -4.92
N ARG A 115 -7.19 -7.34 -4.76
CA ARG A 115 -6.13 -6.47 -5.29
C ARG A 115 -4.78 -6.80 -4.69
N LYS A 116 -4.71 -6.99 -3.37
CA LYS A 116 -3.47 -7.31 -2.66
C LYS A 116 -2.96 -8.69 -3.03
N ARG A 117 -3.85 -9.68 -3.09
CA ARG A 117 -3.55 -11.03 -3.60
C ARG A 117 -2.93 -10.98 -4.98
N SER A 118 -3.55 -10.25 -5.91
CA SER A 118 -3.06 -10.15 -7.28
C SER A 118 -1.65 -9.56 -7.36
N ILE A 119 -1.30 -8.63 -6.47
CA ILE A 119 0.03 -8.01 -6.41
C ILE A 119 1.07 -8.96 -5.81
N THR A 120 0.73 -9.71 -4.75
CA THR A 120 1.71 -10.45 -3.94
C THR A 120 1.75 -11.95 -4.18
N VAL A 121 0.75 -12.55 -4.82
CA VAL A 121 0.59 -14.01 -4.93
C VAL A 121 1.85 -14.69 -5.46
N THR A 122 2.44 -14.19 -6.54
CA THR A 122 3.64 -14.80 -7.14
C THR A 122 4.81 -14.86 -6.15
N MET A 123 4.98 -13.83 -5.33
CA MET A 123 6.03 -13.75 -4.34
C MET A 123 5.77 -14.66 -3.14
N LEU A 124 4.52 -14.69 -2.70
CA LEU A 124 4.08 -15.54 -1.59
C LEU A 124 4.19 -17.02 -1.97
N VAL A 125 3.80 -17.40 -3.19
CA VAL A 125 3.97 -18.76 -3.71
C VAL A 125 5.44 -19.14 -3.78
N ALA A 126 6.30 -18.23 -4.25
CA ALA A 126 7.73 -18.50 -4.36
C ALA A 126 8.40 -18.72 -2.99
N HIS A 127 7.93 -18.04 -1.94
CA HIS A 127 8.53 -18.10 -0.60
C HIS A 127 7.89 -19.14 0.31
N PHE A 128 6.55 -19.20 0.37
CA PHE A 128 5.79 -20.05 1.29
C PHE A 128 5.17 -21.29 0.63
N GLY A 129 5.14 -21.34 -0.72
CA GLY A 129 4.44 -22.37 -1.47
C GLY A 129 2.96 -22.05 -1.71
N ASP A 130 2.38 -22.71 -2.71
CA ASP A 130 0.99 -22.47 -3.16
C ASP A 130 -0.07 -22.93 -2.16
N ALA A 131 0.24 -23.95 -1.35
CA ALA A 131 -0.72 -24.60 -0.45
C ALA A 131 -1.31 -23.67 0.63
N ILE A 132 -0.64 -22.55 0.94
CA ILE A 132 -1.06 -21.63 2.01
C ILE A 132 -1.85 -20.42 1.47
N ILE A 133 -1.84 -20.17 0.16
CA ILE A 133 -2.30 -18.91 -0.42
C ILE A 133 -3.80 -18.69 -0.21
N ASP A 134 -4.63 -19.70 -0.46
CA ASP A 134 -6.08 -19.57 -0.29
C ASP A 134 -6.44 -19.29 1.16
N ARG A 135 -5.86 -20.04 2.09
CA ARG A 135 -6.10 -19.85 3.53
C ARG A 135 -5.57 -18.52 4.06
N LEU A 136 -4.43 -18.05 3.52
CA LEU A 136 -3.87 -16.75 3.87
C LEU A 136 -4.84 -15.62 3.49
N PHE A 137 -5.41 -15.66 2.29
CA PHE A 137 -6.32 -14.62 1.83
C PHE A 137 -7.74 -14.75 2.39
N GLU A 138 -8.17 -15.94 2.80
CA GLU A 138 -9.36 -16.11 3.63
C GLU A 138 -9.19 -15.39 4.98
N LYS A 139 -8.05 -15.58 5.65
CA LYS A 139 -7.74 -14.84 6.89
C LYS A 139 -7.66 -13.33 6.66
N TYR A 140 -6.94 -12.91 5.63
CA TYR A 140 -6.79 -11.49 5.27
C TYR A 140 -8.13 -10.77 5.09
N ASP A 141 -9.11 -11.43 4.48
CA ASP A 141 -10.44 -10.85 4.27
C ASP A 141 -11.24 -10.74 5.58
N THR A 142 -11.04 -11.71 6.49
CA THR A 142 -11.69 -11.73 7.81
C THR A 142 -11.01 -10.81 8.84
N THR A 143 -9.74 -10.44 8.64
CA THR A 143 -9.02 -9.48 9.49
C THR A 143 -9.58 -8.08 9.23
N GLN A 144 -10.69 -7.74 9.88
CA GLN A 144 -11.22 -6.38 9.81
C GLN A 144 -10.20 -5.38 10.39
N PRO A 145 -10.02 -4.21 9.78
CA PRO A 145 -9.43 -3.08 10.48
C PRO A 145 -10.20 -2.86 11.77
N SER A 146 -9.54 -2.96 12.93
CA SER A 146 -10.09 -2.39 14.17
C SER A 146 -10.51 -0.95 13.86
N THR A 147 -11.81 -0.70 13.90
CA THR A 147 -12.52 0.49 13.44
C THR A 147 -11.99 1.81 14.03
N THR A 148 -11.19 1.74 15.09
CA THR A 148 -10.54 2.88 15.74
C THR A 148 -9.66 3.70 14.79
N LEU A 149 -8.96 3.08 13.83
CA LEU A 149 -7.96 3.80 13.02
C LEU A 149 -8.56 4.57 11.83
N LEU A 150 -9.64 4.09 11.23
CA LEU A 150 -10.30 4.77 10.10
C LEU A 150 -11.07 6.01 10.56
N GLN A 151 -11.65 5.98 11.77
CA GLN A 151 -12.29 7.15 12.37
C GLN A 151 -11.27 8.20 12.82
N GLU A 152 -10.14 7.81 13.40
CA GLU A 152 -9.12 8.76 13.86
C GLU A 152 -8.44 9.54 12.71
N ALA A 153 -8.24 8.89 11.56
CA ALA A 153 -7.70 9.55 10.36
C ALA A 153 -8.70 10.56 9.76
N ALA A 154 -10.00 10.26 9.80
CA ALA A 154 -11.05 11.17 9.33
C ALA A 154 -11.26 12.38 10.26
N THR A 155 -11.06 12.22 11.58
CA THR A 155 -11.41 13.24 12.57
C THR A 155 -10.30 14.26 12.85
N LYS A 156 -9.06 14.03 12.37
CA LYS A 156 -7.88 14.90 12.64
C LYS A 156 -7.54 15.92 11.55
N ARG A 157 -8.49 16.32 10.68
CA ARG A 157 -8.24 17.47 9.78
C ARG A 157 -8.61 18.81 10.42
N PRO A 158 -7.65 19.74 10.64
CA PRO A 158 -7.98 21.14 10.85
C PRO A 158 -8.52 21.75 9.54
N SER A 159 -9.68 22.37 9.64
CA SER A 159 -10.37 23.10 8.58
C SER A 159 -9.56 24.34 8.17
N THR A 160 -8.74 24.23 7.13
CA THR A 160 -8.28 25.39 6.36
C THR A 160 -8.10 25.05 4.88
N LEU A 161 -9.20 25.10 4.13
CA LEU A 161 -9.18 25.42 2.70
C LEU A 161 -9.86 26.78 2.54
N SER A 162 -9.04 27.83 2.54
CA SER A 162 -9.45 29.14 2.01
C SER A 162 -9.02 29.18 0.55
N TYR A 163 -9.96 29.06 -0.37
CA TYR A 163 -9.72 29.35 -1.78
C TYR A 163 -9.39 30.84 -1.96
N ARG A 164 -8.30 31.11 -2.67
CA ARG A 164 -8.12 32.33 -3.48
C ARG A 164 -7.63 31.90 -4.86
#